data_AF-A0A6L8USV8-F1
#
_entry.id   AF-A0A6L8USV8-F1
#
_cell.length_a   1.000
_cell.length_b   1.000
_cell.length_c   1.000
_cell.angle_alpha   90.00
_cell.angle_beta   90.00
_cell.angle_gamma   90.00
#
_symmetry.space_group_name_H-M   'P 1'
#
loop_
_entity.id
_entity.type
_entity.pdbx_description
1 polymer ?
#
loop_
_entity_poly.entity_id
_entity_poly.type
_entity_poly.pdbx_seq_one_letter_code
_entity_poly.pdbx_strand_id
1 'polypeptide(L)'
;MLENLTEMLKGALEGCVLEIISRQETYGYEITRRLNALGFTDVVEGTVYTILIRLEKNRLVEITKKPSDMGPPRKFFAINDAGREELQRFWGKWEFVSSKINELKEQKQ
;
A
#
# COMPACT_ATOMS: atom_id res chain seq x y z
N MET A 1 16.97 12.87 6.82
CA MET A 1 15.75 12.04 6.90
C MET A 1 14.60 12.96 6.52
N LEU A 2 13.67 12.54 5.65
CA LEU A 2 12.51 13.38 5.33
C LEU A 2 11.55 13.30 6.53
N GLU A 3 11.50 14.36 7.33
CA GLU A 3 10.65 14.41 8.52
C GLU A 3 9.17 14.65 8.13
N ASN A 4 8.23 14.00 8.82
CA ASN A 4 6.78 14.23 8.73
C ASN A 4 6.09 13.91 7.37
N LEU A 5 6.50 12.84 6.68
CA LEU A 5 5.81 12.36 5.46
C LEU A 5 4.41 11.78 5.73
N THR A 6 4.03 11.52 6.98
CA THR A 6 2.79 10.83 7.35
C THR A 6 1.54 11.41 6.67
N GLU A 7 1.40 12.73 6.64
CA GLU A 7 0.24 13.38 5.99
C GLU A 7 0.27 13.25 4.47
N MET A 8 1.45 13.36 3.84
CA MET A 8 1.60 13.14 2.40
C MET A 8 1.34 11.68 2.00
N LEU A 9 1.60 10.74 2.90
CA LEU A 9 1.39 9.32 2.69
C LEU A 9 -0.05 8.87 2.95
N LYS A 10 -0.90 9.70 3.56
CA LYS A 10 -2.32 9.39 3.69
C LYS A 10 -2.94 9.26 2.30
N GLY A 11 -3.62 8.14 2.05
CA GLY A 11 -4.17 7.79 0.74
C GLY A 11 -3.12 7.18 -0.21
N ALA A 12 -1.92 7.73 -0.31
CA ALA A 12 -0.86 7.18 -1.16
C ALA A 12 -0.40 5.78 -0.69
N LEU A 13 -0.25 5.59 0.63
CA LEU A 13 0.24 4.34 1.19
C LEU A 13 -0.73 3.16 0.97
N GLU A 14 -2.03 3.43 0.85
CA GLU A 14 -3.02 2.39 0.55
C GLU A 14 -2.80 1.80 -0.85
N GLY A 15 -2.54 2.64 -1.85
CA GLY A 15 -2.17 2.22 -3.19
C GLY A 15 -0.84 1.46 -3.21
N CYS A 16 0.17 1.90 -2.43
CA CYS A 16 1.44 1.18 -2.30
C CYS A 16 1.26 -0.23 -1.71
N VAL A 17 0.40 -0.38 -0.69
CA VAL A 17 0.08 -1.70 -0.12
C VAL A 17 -0.62 -2.59 -1.15
N LEU A 18 -1.61 -2.04 -1.87
CA LEU A 18 -2.34 -2.77 -2.89
C LEU A 18 -1.43 -3.20 -4.07
N GLU A 19 -0.50 -2.34 -4.48
CA GLU A 19 0.55 -2.65 -5.45
C GLU A 19 1.41 -3.83 -4.99
N ILE A 20 1.86 -3.84 -3.73
CA ILE A 20 2.67 -4.95 -3.20
C ILE A 20 1.89 -6.28 -3.23
N ILE A 21 0.62 -6.25 -2.83
CA ILE A 21 -0.29 -7.42 -2.86
C ILE A 21 -0.53 -7.89 -4.30
N SER A 22 -0.53 -6.96 -5.27
CA SER A 22 -0.79 -7.30 -6.68
C SER A 22 0.29 -8.17 -7.32
N ARG A 23 1.53 -8.05 -6.83
CA ARG A 23 2.70 -8.75 -7.40
C ARG A 23 2.76 -10.21 -6.96
N GLN A 24 2.32 -10.48 -5.74
CA GLN A 24 2.27 -11.82 -5.17
C GLN A 24 1.43 -11.81 -3.89
N GLU A 25 0.85 -12.96 -3.57
CA GLU A 25 0.23 -13.18 -2.27
C GLU A 25 1.25 -12.93 -1.14
N THR A 26 0.82 -12.22 -0.09
CA THR A 26 1.71 -11.77 0.99
C THR A 26 0.95 -11.55 2.30
N TYR A 27 1.63 -11.14 3.38
CA TYR A 27 1.05 -10.87 4.69
C TYR A 27 1.60 -9.59 5.31
N GLY A 28 0.91 -9.05 6.31
CA GLY A 28 1.15 -7.71 6.85
C GLY A 28 2.61 -7.37 7.17
N TYR A 29 3.32 -8.27 7.86
CA TYR A 29 4.74 -8.04 8.20
C TYR A 29 5.66 -8.00 6.96
N GLU A 30 5.43 -8.84 5.95
CA GLU A 30 6.22 -8.80 4.72
C GLU A 30 5.96 -7.51 3.93
N ILE A 31 4.71 -7.04 3.88
CA ILE A 31 4.35 -5.75 3.28
C ILE A 31 5.12 -4.61 3.97
N THR A 32 5.09 -4.56 5.31
CA THR A 32 5.83 -3.55 6.09
C THR A 32 7.33 -3.60 5.77
N ARG A 33 7.93 -4.79 5.72
CA ARG A 33 9.36 -4.94 5.37
C ARG A 33 9.68 -4.42 3.98
N ARG A 34 8.81 -4.68 2.98
CA ARG A 34 8.99 -4.18 1.61
C ARG A 34 8.88 -2.66 1.54
N LEU A 35 7.92 -2.05 2.25
CA LEU A 35 7.78 -0.60 2.33
C LEU A 35 9.01 0.05 2.98
N ASN A 36 9.50 -0.52 4.08
CA ASN A 36 10.68 0.00 4.77
C ASN A 36 11.94 -0.13 3.91
N ALA A 37 12.08 -1.22 3.15
CA ALA A 37 13.18 -1.40 2.20
C ALA A 37 13.15 -0.39 1.02
N LEU A 38 11.98 0.17 0.69
CA LEU A 38 11.83 1.25 -0.29
C LEU A 38 12.13 2.65 0.28
N GLY A 39 12.37 2.76 1.59
CA GLY A 39 12.68 4.02 2.26
C GLY A 39 11.55 4.61 3.11
N PHE A 40 10.40 3.95 3.20
CA PHE A 40 9.30 4.36 4.10
C PHE A 40 9.55 3.91 5.54
N THR A 41 10.71 4.23 6.12
CA THR A 41 11.20 3.65 7.38
C THR A 41 10.31 3.87 8.60
N ASP A 42 9.45 4.90 8.56
CA ASP A 42 8.53 5.24 9.65
C ASP A 42 7.20 4.46 9.57
N VAL A 43 7.01 3.61 8.55
CA VAL A 43 5.81 2.77 8.43
C VAL A 43 5.93 1.57 9.36
N VAL A 44 5.05 1.55 10.36
CA VAL A 44 4.91 0.46 11.33
C VAL A 44 3.81 -0.52 10.93
N GLU A 45 3.88 -1.74 11.46
CA GLU A 45 2.91 -2.81 11.16
C GLU A 45 1.46 -2.43 11.47
N GLY A 46 1.21 -1.65 12.53
CA GLY A 46 -0.14 -1.19 12.87
C GLY A 46 -0.79 -0.34 11.77
N THR A 47 0.00 0.47 11.07
CA THR A 47 -0.45 1.27 9.93
C THR A 47 -0.84 0.38 8.77
N VAL A 48 0.01 -0.59 8.43
CA VAL A 48 -0.26 -1.57 7.36
C VAL A 48 -1.48 -2.42 7.69
N TYR A 49 -1.63 -2.85 8.94
CA TYR A 49 -2.81 -3.63 9.37
C TYR A 49 -4.11 -2.85 9.23
N THR A 50 -4.09 -1.55 9.56
CA THR A 50 -5.25 -0.67 9.38
C THR A 50 -5.61 -0.53 7.89
N ILE A 51 -4.61 -0.44 7.00
CA ILE A 51 -4.83 -0.44 5.55
C ILE A 51 -5.44 -1.78 5.10
N LEU A 52 -4.88 -2.91 5.53
CA LEU A 52 -5.38 -4.24 5.17
C LEU A 52 -6.85 -4.44 5.59
N ILE A 53 -7.25 -3.95 6.76
CA ILE A 53 -8.66 -3.96 7.19
C ILE A 53 -9.54 -3.18 6.22
N ARG A 54 -9.08 -2.02 5.72
CA ARG A 54 -9.84 -1.23 4.74
C ARG A 54 -9.96 -1.94 3.39
N LEU A 55 -8.87 -2.53 2.89
CA LEU A 55 -8.87 -3.31 1.66
C LEU A 55 -9.82 -4.53 1.76
N GLU A 56 -9.81 -5.23 2.90
CA GLU A 56 -10.76 -6.32 3.22
C GLU A 56 -12.21 -5.81 3.22
N LYS A 57 -12.48 -4.72 3.95
CA LYS A 57 -13.82 -4.11 4.02
C LYS A 57 -14.35 -3.67 2.65
N ASN A 58 -13.46 -3.14 1.80
CA ASN A 58 -13.78 -2.70 0.45
C ASN A 58 -13.77 -3.83 -0.58
N ARG A 59 -13.53 -5.08 -0.16
CA ARG A 59 -13.51 -6.28 -1.03
C ARG A 59 -12.49 -6.19 -2.18
N LEU A 60 -11.35 -5.55 -1.93
CA LEU A 60 -10.29 -5.37 -2.93
C LEU A 60 -9.25 -6.51 -2.90
N VAL A 61 -9.36 -7.40 -1.93
CA VAL A 61 -8.43 -8.52 -1.71
C VAL A 61 -9.19 -9.76 -1.29
N GLU A 62 -8.63 -10.91 -1.62
CA GLU A 62 -9.00 -12.22 -1.08
C GLU A 62 -8.08 -12.56 0.09
N ILE A 63 -8.60 -13.31 1.05
CA ILE A 63 -7.88 -13.67 2.28
C ILE A 63 -7.84 -15.17 2.46
N THR A 64 -6.63 -15.71 2.56
CA THR A 64 -6.37 -17.10 2.89
C THR A 64 -5.70 -17.18 4.25
N LYS A 65 -6.23 -18.00 5.17
CA LYS A 65 -5.52 -18.31 6.42
C LYS A 65 -4.57 -19.47 6.15
N LYS A 66 -3.27 -19.26 6.36
CA LYS A 66 -2.26 -20.31 6.23
C LYS A 66 -1.65 -20.64 7.58
N PRO A 67 -1.32 -21.91 7.86
CA PRO A 67 -0.49 -22.27 9.00
C PRO A 67 0.82 -21.48 8.96
N SER A 68 1.36 -21.17 10.12
CA SER A 68 2.70 -20.59 10.22
C SER A 68 3.61 -21.60 10.91
N ASP A 69 4.88 -21.65 10.51
CA ASP A 69 5.86 -22.57 11.11
C ASP A 69 5.97 -22.37 12.64
N MET A 70 5.76 -21.14 13.11
CA MET A 70 5.74 -20.78 14.53
C MET A 70 4.67 -19.71 14.79
N GLY A 71 3.69 -20.05 15.64
CA GLY A 71 2.65 -19.12 16.11
C GLY A 71 1.29 -19.28 15.43
N PRO A 72 0.36 -18.32 15.65
CA PRO A 72 -1.00 -18.41 15.11
C PRO A 72 -1.03 -18.33 13.58
N PRO A 73 -2.07 -18.87 12.93
CA PRO A 73 -2.23 -18.80 11.49
C PRO A 73 -2.15 -17.35 10.98
N ARG A 74 -1.44 -17.15 9.86
CA ARG A 74 -1.29 -15.84 9.23
C ARG A 74 -2.38 -15.64 8.18
N LYS A 75 -2.95 -14.43 8.16
CA LYS A 75 -3.78 -13.97 7.03
C LYS A 75 -2.85 -13.59 5.88
N PHE A 76 -2.99 -14.30 4.76
CA PHE A 76 -2.40 -13.97 3.48
C PHE A 76 -3.42 -13.23 2.63
N PHE A 77 -2.97 -12.23 1.89
CA PHE A 77 -3.78 -11.36 1.06
C PHE A 77 -3.35 -11.53 -0.40
N ALA A 78 -4.32 -11.72 -1.28
CA ALA A 78 -4.13 -11.74 -2.73
C ALA A 78 -5.05 -10.72 -3.38
N ILE A 79 -4.60 -10.07 -4.45
CA ILE A 79 -5.43 -9.09 -5.17
C ILE A 79 -6.50 -9.81 -6.00
N ASN A 80 -7.74 -9.30 -5.97
CA ASN A 80 -8.82 -9.76 -6.83
C ASN A 80 -9.08 -8.77 -7.98
N ASP A 81 -10.09 -9.01 -8.82
CA ASP A 81 -10.40 -8.14 -9.96
C ASP A 81 -10.76 -6.71 -9.53
N ALA A 82 -11.60 -6.56 -8.50
CA ALA A 82 -11.96 -5.24 -7.98
C ALA A 82 -10.73 -4.47 -7.44
N GLY A 83 -9.80 -5.18 -6.80
CA GLY A 83 -8.52 -4.63 -6.36
C GLY A 83 -7.64 -4.19 -7.53
N ARG A 84 -7.57 -4.98 -8.61
CA ARG A 84 -6.82 -4.61 -9.81
C ARG A 84 -7.37 -3.33 -10.44
N GLU A 85 -8.69 -3.20 -10.53
CA GLU A 85 -9.32 -1.99 -11.04
C GLU A 85 -9.06 -0.77 -10.14
N GLU A 86 -9.14 -0.92 -8.81
CA GLU A 86 -8.83 0.18 -7.89
C GLU A 86 -7.36 0.58 -7.97
N LEU A 87 -6.45 -0.39 -8.13
CA LEU A 87 -5.02 -0.13 -8.32
C LEU A 87 -4.76 0.68 -9.61
N GLN A 88 -5.43 0.35 -10.71
CA GLN A 88 -5.36 1.15 -11.94
C GLN A 88 -5.86 2.58 -11.73
N ARG A 89 -7.01 2.74 -11.04
CA ARG A 89 -7.55 4.07 -10.70
C ARG A 89 -6.60 4.86 -9.81
N PHE A 90 -5.97 4.20 -8.84
CA PHE A 90 -4.98 4.80 -7.96
C PHE A 90 -3.80 5.36 -8.76
N TRP A 91 -3.20 4.55 -9.64
CA TRP A 91 -2.05 4.99 -10.43
C TRP A 91 -2.40 6.12 -11.40
N GLY A 92 -3.59 6.10 -12.01
CA GLY A 92 -4.06 7.21 -12.84
C GLY A 92 -4.22 8.52 -12.05
N LYS A 93 -4.78 8.46 -10.82
CA LYS A 93 -4.87 9.63 -9.93
C LYS A 93 -3.48 10.14 -9.52
N TRP A 94 -2.56 9.22 -9.18
CA TRP A 94 -1.21 9.56 -8.75
C TRP A 94 -0.42 10.22 -9.88
N GLU A 95 -0.49 9.67 -11.09
CA GLU A 95 0.16 10.23 -12.28
C GLU A 95 -0.31 11.67 -12.54
N PHE A 96 -1.62 11.90 -12.50
CA PHE A 96 -2.17 13.24 -12.64
C PHE A 96 -1.65 14.22 -11.58
N VAL A 97 -1.73 13.86 -10.30
CA VAL A 97 -1.33 14.76 -9.20
C VAL A 97 0.18 15.03 -9.23
N SER A 98 0.99 13.98 -9.37
CA SER A 98 2.45 14.11 -9.42
C SER A 98 2.92 14.92 -10.62
N SER A 99 2.32 14.72 -11.79
CA SER A 99 2.57 15.54 -12.99
C SER A 99 2.29 17.02 -12.72
N LYS A 100 1.13 17.36 -12.16
CA LYS A 100 0.74 18.76 -11.91
C LYS A 100 1.64 19.45 -10.87
N ILE A 101 2.05 18.73 -9.82
CA ILE A 101 2.97 19.28 -8.81
C ILE A 101 4.36 19.51 -9.41
N ASN A 102 4.85 18.59 -10.24
CA ASN A 102 6.16 18.74 -10.90
C ASN A 102 6.15 19.89 -11.90
N GLU A 103 5.10 20.01 -12.71
CA GLU A 103 4.90 21.14 -13.63
C GLU A 103 4.91 22.48 -12.87
N LEU A 104 4.18 22.56 -11.76
CA LEU A 104 4.13 23.76 -10.92
C LEU A 104 5.50 24.11 -10.32
N LYS A 105 6.30 23.10 -9.93
CA LYS A 105 7.65 23.29 -9.39
C LYS A 105 8.63 23.87 -10.41
N GLU A 106 8.48 23.51 -11.69
CA GLU A 106 9.37 23.92 -12.78
C GLU A 106 9.02 25.29 -13.37
N GLN A 107 7.75 25.70 -13.27
CA GLN A 107 7.33 27.04 -13.67
C GLN A 107 7.92 28.09 -12.72
N LYS A 108 8.99 28.76 -13.16
CA LYS A 108 9.42 30.05 -12.60
C LYS A 108 8.46 31.12 -13.12
N GLN A 109 7.77 31.81 -12.21
CA GLN A 109 7.15 33.10 -12.53
C GLN A 109 8.20 34.11 -12.99
#